data_AF-A0AAN8FQ14-F1
#
_entry.id   AF-A0AAN8FQ14-F1
#
_cell.length_a   1.000
_cell.length_b   1.000
_cell.length_c   1.000
_cell.angle_alpha   90.00
_cell.angle_beta   90.00
_cell.angle_gamma   90.00
#
_symmetry.space_group_name_H-M   'P 1'
#
loop_
_entity.id
_entity.type
_entity.pdbx_description
1 polymer ?
#
loop_
_entity_poly.entity_id
_entity_poly.type
_entity_poly.pdbx_seq_one_letter_code
_entity_poly.pdbx_strand_id
1 'polypeptide(L)' 'MAPPTFADLGKSAKDLFNKGYNHGFVKVDATTRAGENKEVEFKTAAAHNLGSGKLGGNLDVKYKIPAYG' A
#
# COMPACT_ATOMS: atom_id res chain seq x y z
N MET A 1 -16.37 -14.48 12.68
CA MET A 1 -15.49 -13.32 12.91
C MET A 1 -14.27 -13.82 13.66
N ALA A 2 -13.14 -13.95 12.97
CA ALA A 2 -11.90 -14.44 13.58
C ALA A 2 -11.32 -13.37 14.53
N PRO A 3 -10.69 -13.75 15.65
CA PRO A 3 -10.06 -12.81 16.56
C PRO A 3 -8.95 -12.02 15.83
N PRO A 4 -8.85 -10.70 16.05
CA PRO A 4 -7.78 -9.90 15.46
C PRO A 4 -6.43 -10.47 15.90
N THR A 5 -5.50 -10.54 14.96
CA THR A 5 -4.14 -10.97 15.28
C THR A 5 -3.48 -9.92 16.19
N PHE A 6 -2.50 -10.31 17.01
CA PHE A 6 -1.81 -9.36 17.90
C PHE A 6 -1.25 -8.14 17.14
N ALA A 7 -0.90 -8.31 15.86
CA ALA A 7 -0.44 -7.23 14.98
C ALA A 7 -1.54 -6.23 14.59
N ASP A 8 -2.82 -6.59 14.68
CA ASP A 8 -3.96 -5.71 14.40
C ASP A 8 -4.42 -4.94 15.65
N LEU A 9 -3.91 -5.26 16.85
CA LEU A 9 -4.16 -4.48 18.06
C LEU A 9 -3.50 -3.09 17.92
N GLY A 10 -4.32 -2.04 17.96
CA GLY A 10 -3.85 -0.66 17.80
C GLY A 10 -3.59 -0.24 16.35
N LYS A 11 -3.83 -1.11 15.36
CA LYS A 11 -3.72 -0.77 13.93
C LYS A 11 -4.62 0.40 13.55
N SER A 12 -5.85 0.44 14.05
CA SER A 12 -6.78 1.56 13.81
C SER A 12 -6.25 2.89 14.34
N ALA A 13 -5.63 2.89 15.53
CA ALA A 13 -5.00 4.08 16.08
C ALA A 13 -3.78 4.50 15.25
N LYS A 14 -2.93 3.54 14.89
CA LYS A 14 -1.74 3.78 14.05
C LYS A 14 -2.11 4.30 12.66
N ASP A 15 -3.17 3.78 12.07
CA ASP A 15 -3.68 4.24 10.78
C ASP A 15 -4.23 5.68 10.90
N LEU A 16 -4.90 6.03 11.99
CA LEU A 16 -5.40 7.40 12.21
C LEU A 16 -4.26 8.43 12.25
N PHE A 17 -3.14 8.10 12.88
CA PHE A 17 -1.98 9.01 13.00
C PHE A 17 -1.06 9.00 11.78
N ASN A 18 -1.00 7.91 11.00
CA ASN A 18 -0.11 7.85 9.84
C ASN A 18 -0.77 8.27 8.53
N LYS A 19 -2.09 8.14 8.41
CA LYS A 19 -2.79 8.36 7.14
C LYS A 19 -2.98 9.86 6.89
N GLY A 20 -2.25 10.40 5.91
CA GLY A 20 -2.36 11.80 5.48
C GLY A 20 -1.25 12.73 6.02
N TYR A 21 -0.41 12.26 6.94
CA TYR A 21 0.73 13.03 7.43
C TYR A 21 1.95 12.87 6.50
N ASN A 22 1.95 13.62 5.39
CA ASN A 22 3.06 13.68 4.42
C ASN A 22 3.59 15.11 4.28
N HIS A 23 3.91 15.78 5.39
CA HIS A 23 4.53 17.11 5.33
C HIS A 23 5.93 17.00 4.68
N GLY A 24 6.12 17.72 3.57
CA GLY A 24 7.39 17.72 2.83
C GLY A 24 7.60 16.52 1.89
N PHE A 25 6.58 15.69 1.67
CA PHE A 25 6.63 14.58 0.73
C PHE A 25 5.52 14.67 -0.32
N VAL A 26 5.90 14.53 -1.59
CA VAL A 26 4.97 14.31 -2.68
C VAL A 26 4.96 12.81 -2.97
N LYS A 27 3.84 12.16 -2.66
CA LYS A 27 3.65 10.74 -2.92
C LYS A 27 2.57 10.54 -3.99
N VAL A 28 2.89 9.78 -5.02
CA VAL A 28 1.98 9.35 -6.08
C VAL A 28 1.86 7.84 -6.01
N ASP A 29 0.67 7.34 -5.75
CA ASP A 29 0.36 5.91 -5.72
C ASP A 29 -0.63 5.58 -6.85
N ALA A 30 -0.27 4.63 -7.72
CA ALA A 30 -1.12 4.08 -8.77
C ALA A 30 -1.35 2.59 -8.49
N THR A 31 -2.63 2.18 -8.41
CA THR A 31 -3.01 0.78 -8.24
C THR A 31 -3.86 0.34 -9.42
N THR A 32 -3.35 -0.59 -10.20
CA THR A 32 -4.07 -1.18 -11.34
C THR A 32 -4.36 -2.64 -11.04
N ARG A 33 -5.61 -3.04 -11.22
CA ARG A 33 -6.02 -4.44 -11.10
C ARG A 33 -6.38 -4.97 -12.49
N ALA A 34 -5.79 -6.10 -12.86
CA ALA A 34 -5.97 -6.75 -14.15
C ALA A 34 -6.41 -8.22 -13.99
N GLY A 35 -7.11 -8.74 -14.99
CA GLY A 35 -7.73 -10.07 -15.01
C GLY A 35 -9.24 -10.04 -14.72
N GLU A 36 -9.99 -11.03 -15.22
CA GLU A 36 -11.45 -11.13 -15.06
C GLU A 36 -11.89 -11.12 -13.58
N ASN A 37 -11.08 -11.74 -12.71
CA ASN A 37 -11.33 -11.81 -11.26
C ASN A 37 -10.40 -10.91 -10.42
N LYS A 38 -9.73 -9.91 -11.01
CA LYS A 38 -8.74 -9.05 -10.32
C LYS A 38 -7.59 -9.86 -9.69
N GLU A 39 -7.10 -10.85 -10.43
CA GLU A 39 -6.06 -11.79 -10.00
C GLU A 39 -4.69 -11.13 -9.95
N VAL A 40 -4.43 -10.15 -10.81
CA VAL A 40 -3.18 -9.40 -10.81
C VAL A 40 -3.41 -8.00 -10.26
N GLU A 41 -2.67 -7.62 -9.22
CA GLU A 41 -2.63 -6.26 -8.67
C GLU A 41 -1.24 -5.68 -8.87
N PHE A 42 -1.14 -4.66 -9.70
CA PHE A 42 0.05 -3.84 -9.87
C PHE A 42 -0.09 -2.60 -9.00
N LYS A 43 0.88 -2.37 -8.14
CA LYS A 43 0.99 -1.17 -7.31
C LYS A 43 2.31 -0.49 -7.65
N THR A 44 2.22 0.73 -8.15
CA THR A 44 3.36 1.58 -8.42
C THR A 44 3.27 2.79 -7.51
N ALA A 45 4.29 3.02 -6.71
CA ALA A 45 4.39 4.17 -5.82
C ALA A 45 5.65 4.96 -6.16
N ALA A 46 5.54 6.28 -6.21
CA ALA A 46 6.68 7.19 -6.30
C ALA A 46 6.56 8.21 -5.17
N ALA A 47 7.63 8.38 -4.40
CA ALA A 47 7.71 9.32 -3.30
C ALA A 47 8.90 10.25 -3.52
N HIS A 48 8.63 11.55 -3.56
CA HIS A 48 9.64 12.59 -3.64
C HIS A 48 9.69 13.35 -2.32
N ASN A 49 10.85 13.34 -1.67
CA ASN A 49 11.10 14.09 -0.45
C ASN A 49 11.63 15.48 -0.81
N LEU A 50 10.85 16.53 -0.56
CA LEU A 50 11.25 17.91 -0.87
C LEU A 50 12.34 18.43 0.07
N GLY A 51 12.47 17.89 1.28
CA GLY A 51 13.48 18.32 2.25
C GLY A 51 14.89 17.80 1.95
N SER A 52 15.01 16.63 1.31
CA SER A 52 16.31 16.03 0.95
C SER A 52 16.56 15.91 -0.55
N GLY A 53 15.57 16.25 -1.39
CA GLY A 53 15.63 16.08 -2.84
C GLY A 53 15.66 14.63 -3.32
N LYS A 54 15.40 13.67 -2.42
CA LYS A 54 15.47 12.23 -2.73
C LYS A 54 14.17 11.75 -3.35
N LEU A 55 14.27 11.10 -4.50
CA LEU A 55 13.19 10.37 -5.14
C LEU A 55 13.35 8.87 -4.87
N GLY A 56 12.29 8.24 -4.37
CA GLY A 56 12.18 6.78 -4.23
C GLY A 56 10.98 6.26 -5.01
N GLY A 57 11.15 5.17 -5.74
CA GLY A 57 10.08 4.48 -6.45
C GLY A 57 9.95 3.05 -5.96
N ASN A 58 8.72 2.56 -5.89
CA ASN A 58 8.39 1.17 -5.56
C ASN A 58 7.45 0.60 -6.62
N LEU A 59 7.72 -0.64 -7.03
CA LEU A 59 6.86 -1.42 -7.91
C LEU A 59 6.58 -2.76 -7.22
N ASP A 60 5.34 -2.95 -6.82
CA ASP A 60 4.85 -4.16 -6.19
C ASP A 60 3.88 -4.86 -7.14
N VAL A 61 4.21 -6.08 -7.53
CA VAL A 61 3.36 -6.93 -8.36
C VAL A 61 2.85 -8.08 -7.51
N LYS A 62 1.53 -8.16 -7.34
CA LYS A 62 0.89 -9.22 -6.56
C LYS A 62 -0.02 -10.03 -7.46
N TYR A 63 0.28 -11.31 -7.61
CA TYR A 63 -0.61 -12.28 -8.24
C TYR A 63 -1.35 -13.06 -7.15
N LYS A 64 -2.68 -13.00 -7.17
CA LYS A 64 -3.55 -13.85 -6.39
C LYS A 64 -3.82 -15.10 -7.21
N ILE A 65 -3.15 -16.18 -6.83
CA ILE A 65 -3.47 -17.51 -7.36
C ILE A 65 -4.88 -17.85 -6.83
N PRO A 66 -5.87 -18.10 -7.70
CA PRO A 66 -7.16 -18.58 -7.25
C PRO A 66 -6.94 -19.88 -6.46
N ALA A 67 -7.47 -19.94 -5.25
CA ALA A 67 -7.45 -21.16 -4.47
C ALA A 67 -8.26 -22.21 -5.24
N TYR A 68 -7.59 -23.17 -5.86
CA TYR A 68 -8.22 -24.43 -6.23
C TYR A 68 -8.51 -25.17 -4.91
N GLY A 69 -9.73 -24.98 -4.39
CA GLY A 69 -10.24 -25.58 -3.17
C GLY A 69 -11.72 -25.30 -3.02
#